data_AF-A0A259GEZ4-F1
#
_entry.id   AF-A0A259GEZ4-F1
#
_cell.length_a   1.000
_cell.length_b   1.000
_cell.length_c   1.000
_cell.angle_alpha   90.00
_cell.angle_beta   90.00
_cell.angle_gamma   90.00
#
_symmetry.space_group_name_H-M   'P 1'
#
loop_
_entity.id
_entity.type
_entity.pdbx_description
1 polymer ?
#
loop_
_entity_poly.entity_id
_entity_poly.type
_entity_poly.pdbx_seq_one_letter_code
_entity_poly.pdbx_strand_id
1 'polypeptide(L)' 'FEDARMKFDVRYYLVAILFILFDLEIAFLFPWAVVLQEIGLFGFIAMMIFLGVLVIGFIYEWMKGALEWD' A
#
# COMPACT_ATOMS: atom_id res chain seq x y z
N PHE A 1 -1.77 -33.46 -23.68
CA PHE A 1 -1.46 -33.05 -22.30
C PHE A 1 -1.54 -31.54 -22.27
N GLU A 2 -2.64 -31.03 -21.73
CA GLU A 2 -2.84 -29.61 -21.46
C GLU A 2 -1.80 -29.20 -20.41
N ASP A 3 -0.84 -28.35 -20.76
CA ASP A 3 0.16 -27.86 -19.81
C ASP A 3 -0.58 -26.90 -18.86
N ALA A 4 -1.14 -27.45 -17.78
CA ALA A 4 -1.84 -26.75 -16.70
C ALA A 4 -0.89 -25.95 -15.80
N ARG A 5 0.19 -25.42 -16.39
CA ARG A 5 1.19 -24.57 -15.74
C ARG A 5 1.04 -23.17 -16.32
N MET A 6 -0.08 -22.51 -16.01
CA MET A 6 -0.07 -21.05 -16.00
C MET A 6 1.08 -20.64 -15.08
N LYS A 7 2.10 -19.99 -15.64
CA LYS A 7 3.06 -19.23 -14.85
C LYS A 7 2.24 -18.12 -14.21
N PHE A 8 1.72 -18.36 -13.00
CA PHE A 8 1.07 -17.31 -12.24
C PHE A 8 2.08 -16.21 -12.12
N ASP A 9 1.80 -15.14 -12.83
CA ASP A 9 2.70 -14.02 -12.92
C ASP A 9 2.83 -13.43 -11.53
N VAL A 10 4.07 -13.30 -11.04
CA VAL A 10 4.37 -12.75 -9.70
C VAL A 10 3.69 -11.38 -9.52
N ARG A 11 3.41 -10.70 -10.64
CA ARG A 11 2.63 -9.48 -10.77
C ARG A 11 1.26 -9.54 -10.06
N TYR A 12 0.49 -10.63 -10.19
CA TYR A 12 -0.83 -10.75 -9.54
C TYR A 12 -0.72 -10.81 -8.01
N TYR A 13 0.35 -11.43 -7.50
CA TYR A 13 0.64 -11.48 -6.07
C TYR A 13 1.06 -10.11 -5.53
N LEU A 14 1.87 -9.36 -6.29
CA LEU A 14 2.26 -7.99 -5.92
C LEU A 14 1.05 -7.05 -5.86
N VAL A 15 0.13 -7.12 -6.83
CA VAL A 15 -1.13 -6.36 -6.79
C VAL A 15 -1.98 -6.75 -5.58
N ALA A 16 -2.05 -8.04 -5.22
CA ALA A 16 -2.80 -8.49 -4.06
C ALA A 16 -2.19 -8.00 -2.73
N ILE A 17 -0.86 -8.05 -2.59
CA ILE A 17 -0.17 -7.50 -1.42
C ILE A 17 -0.43 -6.00 -1.32
N LEU A 18 -0.27 -5.28 -2.43
CA LEU A 18 -0.45 -3.83 -2.45
C LEU A 18 -1.89 -3.45 -2.06
N PHE A 19 -2.88 -4.20 -2.55
CA PHE A 19 -4.28 -4.03 -2.15
C PHE A 19 -4.47 -4.25 -0.65
N ILE A 20 -3.92 -5.33 -0.08
CA ILE A 20 -3.98 -5.60 1.38
C ILE A 20 -3.31 -4.49 2.18
N LEU A 21 -2.16 -4.01 1.70
CA LEU A 21 -1.38 -2.96 2.36
C LEU A 21 -2.18 -1.65 2.38
N PHE A 22 -2.76 -1.26 1.25
CA PHE A 22 -3.60 -0.07 1.15
C PHE A 22 -4.89 -0.17 1.99
N ASP A 23 -5.54 -1.34 2.03
CA ASP A 23 -6.73 -1.55 2.87
C ASP A 23 -6.39 -1.39 4.36
N LEU A 24 -5.23 -1.92 4.76
CA LEU A 24 -4.68 -1.76 6.10
C LEU A 24 -4.35 -0.29 6.42
N GLU A 25 -3.82 0.49 5.48
CA GLU A 25 -3.61 1.93 5.66
C GLU A 25 -4.90 2.67 5.96
N ILE A 26 -5.98 2.37 5.22
CA ILE A 26 -7.30 2.98 5.44
C ILE A 26 -7.83 2.60 6.82
N ALA A 27 -7.65 1.36 7.24
CA ALA A 27 -8.02 0.90 8.57
C ALA A 27 -7.30 1.66 9.69
N PHE A 28 -6.06 2.13 9.46
CA PHE A 28 -5.33 3.00 10.40
C PHE A 28 -5.71 4.47 10.29
N LEU A 29 -6.05 4.96 9.09
CA LEU A 29 -6.47 6.33 8.84
C LEU A 29 -7.80 6.67 9.54
N PHE A 30 -8.75 5.74 9.57
CA PHE A 30 -10.07 5.96 10.18
C PHE A 30 -10.02 6.35 11.66
N PRO A 31 -9.46 5.52 12.57
CA PRO A 31 -9.40 5.86 13.99
C PRO A 31 -8.56 7.11 14.24
N TRP A 32 -7.47 7.31 13.48
CA TRP A 32 -6.67 8.52 13.56
C TRP A 32 -7.48 9.78 13.19
N ALA A 33 -8.28 9.73 12.11
CA ALA A 33 -9.11 10.84 11.68
C ALA A 33 -10.18 11.19 12.72
N VAL A 34 -10.72 10.18 13.42
CA VAL A 34 -11.70 10.37 14.50
C VAL A 34 -11.07 11.06 15.71
N VAL A 35 -9.84 10.69 16.09
CA VAL A 35 -9.17 11.26 17.27
C VAL A 35 -8.28 12.47 16.95
N LEU A 36 -8.21 12.91 15.69
CA LEU A 36 -7.33 14.01 15.24
C LEU A 36 -7.47 15.28 16.09
N GLN A 37 -8.68 15.57 16.56
CA GLN A 37 -8.96 16.73 17.42
C GLN A 37 -8.31 16.62 18.81
N GLU A 38 -8.08 15.41 19.32
CA GLU A 38 -7.47 15.16 20.64
C GLU A 38 -5.94 15.13 20.59
N ILE A 39 -5.36 14.51 19.55
CA ILE A 39 -3.90 14.37 19.37
C ILE A 39 -3.25 15.65 18.78
N GLY A 40 -4.04 16.54 18.19
CA GLY A 40 -3.59 17.84 17.69
C GLY A 40 -2.45 17.76 16.66
N LEU A 41 -1.54 18.74 16.68
CA LEU A 41 -0.48 18.89 15.68
C LEU A 41 0.51 17.71 15.66
N PHE A 42 0.74 17.07 16.81
CA PHE A 42 1.63 15.91 16.91
C PHE A 42 1.05 14.71 16.15
N GLY A 43 -0.25 14.44 16.34
CA GLY A 43 -0.97 13.43 15.58
C GLY A 43 -0.97 13.69 14.08
N PHE A 44 -1.06 14.96 13.69
CA PHE A 44 -1.00 15.37 12.29
C PHE A 44 0.36 15.05 11.65
N ILE A 45 1.46 15.44 12.29
CA ILE A 45 2.82 15.18 11.78
C ILE A 45 3.11 13.67 11.73
N ALA A 46 2.70 12.92 12.76
CA ALA A 46 2.88 11.47 12.81
C ALA A 46 2.20 10.77 11.61
N MET A 47 0.97 11.17 11.28
CA MET A 47 0.25 10.61 10.12
C MET A 47 0.86 11.05 8.79
N MET A 48 1.33 12.29 8.68
CA MET A 48 2.05 12.74 7.48
C MET A 48 3.33 11.94 7.23
N ILE A 49 4.06 11.57 8.28
CA ILE A 49 5.23 10.69 8.16
C ILE A 49 4.79 9.28 7.75
N PHE A 50 3.74 8.75 8.36
CA PHE A 50 3.20 7.42 8.01
C PHE A 50 2.83 7.33 6.53
N LEU A 51 2.02 8.28 6.04
CA LEU A 51 1.66 8.38 4.62
C LEU A 51 2.89 8.59 3.72
N GLY A 52 3.88 9.38 4.16
CA GLY A 52 5.11 9.59 3.41
C GLY A 52 5.91 8.31 3.19
N VAL A 53 6.04 7.46 4.22
CA VAL A 53 6.72 6.16 4.12
C VAL A 53 6.00 5.23 3.13
N LEU A 54 4.67 5.25 3.14
CA LEU A 54 3.84 4.41 2.26
C LEU A 54 3.94 4.85 0.81
N VAL A 55 3.89 6.15 0.54
CA VAL A 55 4.10 6.70 -0.81
C VAL A 55 5.48 6.33 -1.34
N ILE A 56 6.52 6.37 -0.50
CA ILE A 56 7.86 5.92 -0.88
C ILE A 56 7.88 4.42 -1.21
N GLY A 57 7.21 3.59 -0.40
CA GLY A 57 7.07 2.16 -0.67
C GLY A 57 6.35 1.89 -2.00
N PHE A 58 5.25 2.59 -2.25
CA PHE A 58 4.48 2.50 -3.49
C PHE A 58 5.31 2.92 -4.71
N ILE A 59 6.02 4.05 -4.64
CA ILE A 59 6.91 4.52 -5.71
C ILE A 59 8.01 3.50 -5.97
N TYR A 60 8.58 2.89 -4.93
CA TYR A 60 9.60 1.86 -5.08
C TYR A 60 9.07 0.63 -5.82
N GLU A 61 7.89 0.14 -5.47
CA GLU A 61 7.26 -0.98 -6.17
C GLU A 61 6.90 -0.64 -7.62
N TRP A 62 6.41 0.59 -7.86
CA TRP A 62 6.13 1.09 -9.21
C TRP A 62 7.40 1.12 -10.07
N MET A 63 8.48 1.69 -9.56
CA MET A 63 9.76 1.81 -10.28
C MET A 63 10.44 0.45 -10.52
N LYS A 64 10.13 -0.57 -9.71
CA LYS A 64 10.67 -1.92 -9.87
C LYS A 64 10.01 -2.69 -11.03
N GLY A 65 9.11 -2.06 -11.79
CA GLY A 65 8.48 -2.66 -12.97
C GLY A 65 7.45 -3.74 -12.62
N ALA A 66 6.96 -3.77 -11.37
CA ALA A 66 5.89 -4.69 -10.96
C ALA A 66 4.57 -4.42 -11.71
N LEU A 67 4.42 -3.21 -12.27
CA LEU A 67 3.21 -2.70 -12.90
C LEU A 67 3.37 -2.38 -14.39
N GLU A 68 4.52 -2.65 -15.02
CA GLU A 68 4.69 -2.43 -16.46
C GLU A 68 4.10 -3.59 -17.26
N TRP A 69 3.19 -3.22 -18.18
CA TRP A 69 2.56 -4.08 -19.16
C TRP A 69 3.35 -3.97 -20.46
N ASP A 70 4.24 -4.93 -20.69
CA ASP A 70 4.67 -5.39 -22.01
C ASP A 70 4.70 -6.94 -22.00
#